data_AF-N1TZ66-F1
#
_entry.id   AF-N1TZ66-F1
#
_cell.length_a   1.000
_cell.length_b   1.000
_cell.length_c   1.000
_cell.angle_alpha   90.00
_cell.angle_beta   90.00
_cell.angle_gamma   90.00
#
_symmetry.space_group_name_H-M   'P 1'
#
loop_
_entity.id
_entity.type
_entity.pdbx_description
1 polymer ?
#
loop_
_entity_poly.entity_id
_entity_poly.type
_entity_poly.pdbx_seq_one_letter_code
_entity_poly.pdbx_strand_id
1 'polypeptide(L)'
;MRKDASNYGESCKIKIKKISIDRLEKQSKEIFKITFGSKSFQDLVKNPNALQSIVLNYIREHLTTFSIDPNEFYGKVGYKKGYEILFNRVRDEAFKIYPWLDDEYYQY
;
A
#
# COMPACT_ATOMS: atom_id res chain seq x y z
N MET A 1 -10.22 8.48 28.73
CA MET A 1 -9.32 9.14 27.76
C MET A 1 -9.26 8.29 26.49
N ARG A 2 -10.01 8.66 25.44
CA ARG A 2 -9.76 8.12 24.09
C ARG A 2 -8.49 8.80 23.60
N LYS A 3 -7.33 8.19 23.83
CA LYS A 3 -6.10 8.61 23.14
C LYS A 3 -6.32 8.30 21.67
N ASP A 4 -6.49 9.35 20.88
CA ASP A 4 -6.94 9.29 19.50
C ASP A 4 -6.12 8.30 18.68
N ALA A 5 -6.83 7.44 17.94
CA ALA A 5 -6.25 6.50 16.98
C ALA A 5 -5.19 7.14 16.07
N SER A 6 -5.32 8.43 15.78
CA SER A 6 -4.38 9.24 15.01
C SER A 6 -3.00 9.35 15.68
N ASN A 7 -2.93 9.65 16.98
CA ASN A 7 -1.65 9.75 17.71
C ASN A 7 -0.91 8.41 17.79
N TYR A 8 -1.64 7.30 17.97
CA TYR A 8 -1.03 5.97 18.00
C TYR A 8 -0.58 5.54 16.60
N GLY A 9 -1.40 5.85 15.59
CA GLY A 9 -1.11 5.65 14.18
C GLY A 9 0.14 6.41 13.74
N GLU A 10 0.31 7.69 14.09
CA GLU A 10 1.47 8.54 13.75
C GLU A 10 2.79 8.02 14.32
N SER A 11 2.77 7.43 15.52
CA SER A 11 3.97 6.87 16.15
C SER A 11 4.50 5.58 15.51
N CYS A 12 3.72 4.93 14.63
CA CYS A 12 4.18 3.71 13.95
C CYS A 12 5.36 4.05 13.01
N LYS A 13 6.52 3.45 13.21
CA LYS A 13 7.63 3.58 12.25
C LYS A 13 7.37 2.60 11.12
N ILE A 14 7.41 3.10 9.89
CA ILE A 14 7.22 2.32 8.67
C ILE A 14 8.57 2.28 7.96
N LYS A 15 8.98 1.08 7.56
CA LYS A 15 10.14 0.88 6.70
C LYS A 15 9.71 0.13 5.45
N ILE A 16 9.96 0.72 4.30
CA ILE A 16 9.71 0.08 3.00
C ILE A 16 11.05 -0.36 2.41
N LYS A 17 11.16 -1.63 2.05
CA LYS A 17 12.32 -2.15 1.34
C LYS A 17 12.30 -1.63 -0.10
N LYS A 18 13.27 -0.78 -0.45
CA LYS A 18 13.45 -0.30 -1.82
C LYS A 18 13.95 -1.44 -2.72
N ILE A 19 13.30 -1.61 -3.87
CA ILE A 19 13.69 -2.48 -4.98
C ILE A 19 13.64 -1.67 -6.28
N SER A 20 14.11 -2.24 -7.40
CA SER A 20 14.02 -1.55 -8.70
C SER A 20 12.56 -1.44 -9.16
N ILE A 21 12.27 -0.40 -9.95
CA ILE A 21 10.93 -0.12 -10.50
C ILE A 21 10.43 -1.32 -11.33
N ASP A 22 11.25 -1.82 -12.25
CA ASP A 22 10.90 -2.97 -13.09
C ASP A 22 10.52 -4.21 -12.27
N ARG A 23 11.28 -4.46 -11.20
CA ARG A 23 11.02 -5.59 -10.30
C ARG A 23 9.72 -5.38 -9.53
N LEU A 24 9.51 -4.17 -9.02
CA LEU A 24 8.30 -3.81 -8.29
C LEU A 24 7.05 -3.99 -9.14
N GLU A 25 7.04 -3.47 -10.36
CA GLU A 25 5.91 -3.63 -11.28
C GLU A 25 5.67 -5.10 -11.65
N LYS A 26 6.73 -5.83 -11.98
CA LYS A 26 6.60 -7.24 -12.39
C LYS A 26 6.00 -8.07 -11.26
N GLN A 27 6.55 -7.95 -10.05
CA GLN A 27 6.10 -8.73 -8.90
C GLN A 27 4.69 -8.33 -8.43
N SER A 28 4.34 -7.04 -8.48
CA SER A 28 3.00 -6.59 -8.11
C SER A 28 1.93 -7.10 -9.08
N LYS A 29 2.18 -7.03 -10.40
CA LYS A 29 1.31 -7.58 -11.44
C LYS A 29 1.16 -9.10 -11.31
N GLU A 30 2.24 -9.81 -11.03
CA GLU A 30 2.24 -11.28 -10.88
C GLU A 30 1.45 -11.74 -9.66
N ILE A 31 1.67 -11.14 -8.49
CA ILE A 31 0.90 -11.46 -7.28
C ILE A 31 -0.57 -11.17 -7.48
N PHE A 32 -0.92 -10.01 -8.06
CA PHE A 32 -2.32 -9.67 -8.29
C PHE A 32 -3.02 -10.69 -9.21
N LYS A 33 -2.35 -11.14 -10.28
CA LYS A 33 -2.86 -12.21 -11.16
C LYS A 33 -3.12 -13.51 -10.41
N ILE A 34 -2.23 -13.89 -9.50
CA ILE A 34 -2.39 -15.10 -8.69
C ILE A 34 -3.57 -14.96 -7.72
N THR A 35 -3.69 -13.81 -7.06
CA THR A 35 -4.73 -13.58 -6.02
C THR A 35 -6.14 -13.45 -6.60
N PHE A 36 -6.31 -12.70 -7.70
CA PHE A 36 -7.64 -12.36 -8.24
C PHE A 36 -7.95 -13.03 -9.59
N GLY A 37 -6.99 -13.75 -10.16
CA GLY A 37 -7.11 -14.41 -11.45
C GLY A 37 -6.83 -13.49 -12.65
N SER A 38 -6.48 -14.11 -13.78
CA SER A 38 -6.07 -13.44 -15.01
C SER A 38 -7.15 -12.54 -15.63
N LYS A 39 -8.43 -12.91 -15.48
CA LYS A 39 -9.56 -12.15 -16.03
C LYS A 39 -9.75 -10.83 -15.28
N SER A 40 -9.74 -10.87 -13.95
CA SER A 40 -9.79 -9.70 -13.07
C SER A 40 -8.60 -8.77 -13.30
N PHE A 41 -7.41 -9.32 -13.54
CA PHE A 41 -6.24 -8.52 -13.91
C PHE A 41 -6.48 -7.77 -15.23
N GLN A 42 -6.91 -8.45 -16.30
CA GLN A 42 -7.14 -7.84 -17.61
C GLN A 42 -8.16 -6.69 -17.58
N ASP A 43 -9.20 -6.82 -16.78
CA ASP A 43 -10.19 -5.75 -16.62
C ASP A 43 -9.63 -4.58 -15.78
N LEU A 44 -8.77 -4.85 -14.80
CA LEU A 44 -8.12 -3.81 -14.00
C LEU A 44 -7.09 -3.02 -14.81
N VAL A 45 -6.27 -3.65 -15.67
CA VAL A 45 -5.23 -2.93 -16.45
C VAL A 45 -5.81 -1.94 -17.45
N LYS A 46 -7.11 -2.00 -17.75
CA LYS A 46 -7.81 -1.01 -18.57
C LYS A 46 -7.99 0.32 -17.82
N ASN A 47 -7.93 0.31 -16.49
CA ASN A 47 -7.99 1.51 -15.68
C ASN A 47 -6.56 1.99 -15.40
N PRO A 48 -6.18 3.21 -15.83
CA PRO A 48 -4.88 3.77 -15.54
C PRO A 48 -4.52 3.71 -14.03
N ASN A 49 -5.42 4.12 -13.15
CA ASN A 49 -5.17 4.16 -11.69
C ASN A 49 -5.06 2.77 -11.01
N ALA A 50 -5.32 1.70 -11.76
CA ALA A 50 -5.26 0.34 -11.25
C ALA A 50 -3.84 -0.12 -10.93
N LEU A 51 -2.85 0.23 -11.76
CA LEU A 51 -1.47 -0.20 -11.52
C LEU A 51 -0.92 0.43 -10.25
N GLN A 52 -1.19 1.72 -10.01
CA GLN A 52 -0.82 2.40 -8.78
C GLN A 52 -1.38 1.66 -7.56
N SER A 53 -2.67 1.30 -7.60
CA SER A 53 -3.33 0.54 -6.53
C SER A 53 -2.72 -0.85 -6.33
N ILE A 54 -2.41 -1.56 -7.41
CA ILE A 54 -1.74 -2.87 -7.38
C ILE A 54 -0.35 -2.75 -6.72
N VAL A 55 0.43 -1.74 -7.12
CA VAL A 55 1.79 -1.53 -6.61
C VAL A 55 1.75 -1.13 -5.13
N LEU A 56 0.86 -0.22 -4.73
CA LEU A 56 0.71 0.17 -3.32
C LEU A 56 0.31 -1.00 -2.42
N ASN A 57 -0.62 -1.84 -2.87
CA ASN A 57 -0.97 -3.06 -2.15
C ASN A 57 0.22 -4.01 -2.02
N TYR A 58 0.97 -4.22 -3.11
CA TYR A 58 2.17 -5.04 -3.08
C TYR A 58 3.22 -4.50 -2.10
N ILE A 59 3.46 -3.18 -2.10
CA ILE A 59 4.39 -2.53 -1.17
C ILE A 59 3.95 -2.78 0.27
N ARG A 60 2.67 -2.58 0.57
CA ARG A 60 2.11 -2.79 1.92
C ARG A 60 2.28 -4.22 2.39
N GLU A 61 1.96 -5.20 1.56
CA GLU A 61 1.93 -6.61 1.94
C GLU A 61 3.31 -7.27 1.96
N HIS A 62 4.23 -6.84 1.09
CA HIS A 62 5.49 -7.57 0.85
C HIS A 62 6.77 -6.77 1.11
N LEU A 63 6.71 -5.44 1.06
CA LEU A 63 7.89 -4.59 1.22
C LEU A 63 7.86 -3.76 2.49
N THR A 64 6.73 -3.73 3.20
CA THR A 64 6.55 -2.90 4.37
C THR A 64 6.80 -3.68 5.65
N THR A 65 7.57 -3.09 6.56
CA THR A 65 7.67 -3.50 7.95
C THR A 65 7.12 -2.39 8.84
N PHE A 66 6.18 -2.75 9.70
CA PHE A 66 5.60 -1.86 10.70
C PHE A 66 6.32 -2.08 12.04
N SER A 67 6.56 -1.01 12.80
CA SER A 67 7.09 -1.14 14.16
C SER A 67 6.04 -1.57 15.18
N ILE A 68 4.78 -1.64 14.77
CA ILE A 68 3.64 -2.07 15.57
C ILE A 68 2.96 -3.18 14.78
N ASP A 69 2.48 -4.22 15.47
CA ASP A 69 1.66 -5.24 14.84
C ASP A 69 0.37 -4.59 14.28
N PRO A 70 0.12 -4.65 12.96
CA PRO A 70 -1.08 -4.09 12.37
C PRO A 70 -2.37 -4.64 12.98
N ASN A 71 -2.44 -5.92 13.34
CA ASN A 71 -3.63 -6.52 13.92
C ASN A 71 -3.92 -5.99 15.33
N GLU A 72 -2.87 -5.78 16.12
CA GLU A 72 -3.00 -5.14 17.44
C GLU A 72 -3.51 -3.70 17.30
N PHE A 73 -3.00 -2.97 16.31
CA PHE A 73 -3.48 -1.63 16.00
C PHE A 73 -4.95 -1.64 15.58
N TYR A 74 -5.34 -2.52 14.66
CA TYR A 74 -6.72 -2.69 14.21
C TYR A 74 -7.66 -3.03 15.37
N GLY A 75 -7.24 -3.86 16.32
CA GLY A 75 -8.01 -4.19 17.52
C GLY A 75 -8.29 -2.97 18.41
N LYS A 76 -7.36 -2.02 18.48
CA LYS A 76 -7.51 -0.79 19.29
C LYS A 76 -8.38 0.28 18.66
N VAL A 77 -8.29 0.45 17.34
CA VAL A 77 -8.91 1.59 16.63
C VAL A 77 -10.06 1.18 15.70
N GLY A 78 -10.30 -0.13 15.56
CA GLY A 78 -11.24 -0.72 14.62
C GLY A 78 -10.57 -1.03 13.27
N TYR A 79 -10.87 -2.21 12.72
CA TYR A 79 -10.20 -2.72 11.50
C TYR A 79 -10.25 -1.72 10.34
N LYS A 80 -11.44 -1.26 9.95
CA LYS A 80 -11.60 -0.35 8.80
C LYS A 80 -10.77 0.93 8.96
N LYS A 81 -10.89 1.59 10.12
CA LYS A 81 -10.20 2.84 10.40
C LYS A 81 -8.68 2.65 10.53
N GLY A 82 -8.27 1.58 11.22
CA GLY A 82 -6.85 1.28 11.41
C GLY A 82 -6.17 0.89 10.10
N TYR A 83 -6.86 0.11 9.27
CA TYR A 83 -6.40 -0.23 7.93
C TYR A 83 -6.17 1.04 7.11
N GLU A 84 -7.16 1.94 7.04
CA GLU A 84 -7.08 3.19 6.29
C GLU A 84 -5.91 4.07 6.76
N ILE A 85 -5.74 4.22 8.08
CA ILE A 85 -4.63 4.99 8.66
C ILE A 85 -3.28 4.38 8.24
N LEU A 86 -3.06 3.08 8.45
CA LEU A 86 -1.78 2.45 8.09
C LEU A 86 -1.56 2.45 6.58
N PHE A 87 -2.60 2.22 5.79
CA PHE A 87 -2.53 2.23 4.33
C PHE A 87 -2.10 3.61 3.79
N ASN A 88 -2.73 4.69 4.26
CA ASN A 88 -2.36 6.05 3.87
C ASN A 88 -0.91 6.35 4.26
N ARG A 89 -0.47 5.93 5.44
CA ARG A 89 0.93 6.13 5.83
C ARG A 89 1.92 5.33 4.99
N VAL A 90 1.58 4.09 4.61
CA VAL A 90 2.39 3.32 3.67
C VAL A 90 2.45 4.01 2.32
N ARG A 91 1.32 4.52 1.83
CA ARG A 91 1.27 5.28 0.57
C ARG A 91 2.19 6.50 0.63
N ASP A 92 2.09 7.31 1.68
CA ASP A 92 2.88 8.52 1.82
C ASP A 92 4.40 8.20 1.90
N GLU A 93 4.80 7.12 2.58
CA GLU A 93 6.19 6.65 2.58
C GLU A 93 6.62 6.05 1.23
N ALA A 94 5.70 5.35 0.54
CA ALA A 94 5.96 4.79 -0.78
C ALA A 94 6.22 5.89 -1.81
N PHE A 95 5.47 6.98 -1.77
CA PHE A 95 5.64 8.13 -2.66
C PHE A 95 7.00 8.81 -2.49
N LYS A 96 7.52 8.89 -1.26
CA LYS A 96 8.89 9.38 -1.01
C LYS A 96 9.96 8.49 -1.67
N ILE A 97 9.73 7.18 -1.75
CA ILE A 97 10.69 6.21 -2.28
C ILE A 97 10.54 6.03 -3.80
N TYR A 98 9.31 6.12 -4.29
CA TYR A 98 8.87 5.93 -5.67
C TYR A 98 7.97 7.11 -6.09
N PRO A 99 8.53 8.29 -6.39
CA PRO A 99 7.76 9.48 -6.74
C PRO A 99 6.84 9.30 -7.96
N TRP A 100 7.20 8.41 -8.89
CA TRP A 100 6.37 8.06 -10.06
C TRP A 100 5.01 7.45 -9.70
N LEU A 101 4.82 7.00 -8.44
CA LEU A 101 3.52 6.57 -7.94
C LEU A 101 2.62 7.74 -7.52
N ASP A 102 3.19 8.91 -7.21
CA ASP A 102 2.44 10.13 -6.85
C ASP A 102 2.13 10.96 -8.09
N ASP A 103 3.04 10.94 -9.06
CA ASP A 103 2.90 11.72 -10.28
C ASP A 103 1.74 11.25 -11.15
N GLU A 104 1.08 12.27 -11.72
CA GLU A 104 0.02 12.30 -12.72
C GLU A 104 0.33 11.55 -14.03
N TYR A 105 1.02 10.41 -14.00
CA TYR A 105 1.30 9.55 -15.17
C TYR A 105 0.03 8.93 -15.79
N TYR A 106 -1.13 9.28 -15.26
CA TYR A 106 -2.46 8.84 -15.67
C TYR A 106 -3.40 9.97 -16.10
N GLN A 107 -2.86 11.15 -16.45
CA GLN A 107 -3.64 12.26 -17.01
C GLN A 107 -3.58 12.42 -18.55
N TYR A 108 -3.05 11.45 -19.32
CA TYR A 108 -3.05 11.52 -20.80
C TYR A 108 -3.69 10.30 -21.45
#